data_AF-A0A0N4TAS8-F1
#
_entry.id   AF-A0A0N4TAS8-F1
#
_cell.length_a   1.000
_cell.length_b   1.000
_cell.length_c   1.000
_cell.angle_alpha   90.00
_cell.angle_beta   90.00
_cell.angle_gamma   90.00
#
_symmetry.space_group_name_H-M   'P 1'
#
loop_
_entity.id
_entity.type
_entity.pdbx_description
1 polymer ?
#
loop_
_entity_poly.entity_id
_entity_poly.type
_entity_poly.pdbx_seq_one_letter_code
_entity_poly.pdbx_strand_id
1 'polypeptide(L)'
;RVCLERICSNPSKHDCHPAALCTEVAKPERYTCSCRNGYSDMDLLRPGRICKELVNECLNSSLNDCDPAATCTDLKEGYTCTCPPNSKDISPNSQKPGRKCSILVNECTNSHLNNCSRFADCIDREDGYECVCKTGYRDGNPAKPGTDCKLNVKFNEF
;
A
#
# COMPACT_ATOMS: atom_id res chain seq x y z
N ARG A 1 -18.06 -17.67 -56.22
CA ARG A 1 -17.35 -16.80 -55.24
C ARG A 1 -18.20 -16.77 -53.97
N VAL A 2 -17.64 -17.11 -52.81
CA VAL A 2 -18.36 -17.01 -51.53
C VAL A 2 -18.23 -15.57 -51.05
N CYS A 3 -19.34 -14.85 -50.96
CA CYS A 3 -19.36 -13.56 -50.27
C CYS A 3 -19.25 -13.85 -48.77
N LEU A 4 -18.09 -13.57 -48.17
CA LEU A 4 -17.98 -13.48 -46.72
C LEU A 4 -18.88 -12.33 -46.27
N GLU A 5 -19.89 -12.66 -45.47
CA GLU A 5 -20.71 -11.66 -44.79
C GLU A 5 -19.79 -10.79 -43.95
N ARG A 6 -19.82 -9.46 -44.13
CA ARG A 6 -18.99 -8.52 -43.35
C ARG A 6 -19.63 -8.26 -41.99
N ILE A 7 -19.46 -9.19 -41.06
CA ILE A 7 -19.99 -9.12 -39.70
C ILE A 7 -19.35 -7.97 -38.92
N CYS A 8 -18.03 -7.85 -38.94
CA CYS A 8 -17.27 -6.84 -38.19
C CYS A 8 -17.54 -5.40 -38.63
N SER A 9 -18.12 -5.19 -39.82
CA SER A 9 -18.52 -3.87 -40.30
C SER A 9 -19.85 -3.38 -39.69
N ASN A 10 -20.60 -4.25 -39.01
CA ASN A 10 -21.88 -3.92 -38.40
C ASN A 10 -21.86 -4.27 -36.90
N PRO A 11 -21.84 -3.27 -36.00
CA PRO A 11 -21.82 -3.48 -34.55
C PRO A 11 -22.99 -4.32 -34.01
N SER A 12 -24.12 -4.40 -34.71
CA SER A 12 -25.27 -5.22 -34.31
C SER A 12 -25.17 -6.69 -34.73
N LYS A 13 -24.15 -7.08 -35.52
CA LYS A 13 -23.94 -8.46 -36.00
C LYS A 13 -22.91 -9.24 -35.20
N HIS A 14 -22.19 -8.58 -34.31
CA HIS A 14 -21.24 -9.20 -33.40
C HIS A 14 -21.46 -8.66 -31.99
N ASP A 15 -20.87 -9.32 -31.02
CA ASP A 15 -20.93 -8.93 -29.62
C ASP A 15 -19.54 -8.64 -29.03
N CYS A 16 -18.52 -8.40 -29.87
CA CYS A 16 -17.21 -7.91 -29.41
C CYS A 16 -17.37 -6.71 -28.46
N HIS A 17 -16.56 -6.66 -27.41
CA HIS A 17 -16.46 -5.50 -26.53
C HIS A 17 -16.07 -4.25 -27.34
N PRO A 18 -16.53 -3.03 -26.98
CA PRO A 18 -16.13 -1.80 -27.67
C PRO A 18 -14.61 -1.56 -27.69
N ALA A 19 -13.91 -2.13 -26.71
CA ALA A 19 -12.43 -2.13 -26.61
C ALA A 19 -11.74 -3.32 -27.29
N ALA A 20 -12.48 -4.14 -28.03
CA ALA A 20 -11.93 -5.27 -28.79
C ALA A 20 -11.79 -4.95 -30.28
N LEU A 21 -10.94 -5.72 -30.95
CA LEU A 21 -10.80 -5.83 -32.38
C LEU A 21 -11.64 -7.04 -32.86
N CYS A 22 -12.53 -6.79 -33.82
CA CYS A 22 -13.27 -7.83 -34.53
C CYS A 22 -12.49 -8.27 -35.78
N THR A 23 -12.35 -9.58 -35.98
CA THR A 23 -11.70 -10.16 -37.16
C THR A 23 -12.62 -11.18 -37.83
N GLU A 24 -12.84 -11.02 -39.13
CA GLU A 24 -13.62 -11.98 -39.93
C GLU A 24 -12.85 -13.30 -40.06
N VAL A 25 -13.50 -14.43 -39.80
CA VAL A 25 -12.90 -15.76 -39.95
C VAL A 25 -13.79 -16.66 -40.80
N ALA A 26 -13.21 -17.73 -41.34
CA ALA A 26 -13.99 -18.72 -42.07
C ALA A 26 -14.97 -19.45 -41.12
N LYS A 27 -15.97 -20.12 -41.70
CA LYS A 27 -16.92 -20.96 -40.93
C LYS A 27 -16.16 -22.06 -40.17
N PRO A 28 -16.62 -22.47 -38.97
CA PRO A 28 -17.96 -22.19 -38.40
C PRO A 28 -18.11 -20.84 -37.69
N GLU A 29 -17.03 -20.25 -37.16
CA GLU A 29 -17.12 -19.13 -36.22
C GLU A 29 -17.48 -17.78 -36.86
N ARG A 30 -17.28 -17.62 -38.19
CA ARG A 30 -17.59 -16.42 -39.00
C ARG A 30 -16.86 -15.12 -38.59
N TYR A 31 -16.63 -14.89 -37.30
CA TYR A 31 -15.82 -13.81 -36.76
C TYR A 31 -15.25 -14.19 -35.39
N THR A 32 -14.15 -13.56 -35.00
CA THR A 32 -13.55 -13.66 -33.66
C THR A 32 -13.33 -12.25 -33.09
N CYS A 33 -13.17 -12.14 -31.78
CA CYS A 33 -12.85 -10.87 -31.13
C CYS A 33 -11.62 -11.05 -30.24
N SER A 34 -10.83 -9.99 -30.09
CA SER A 34 -9.66 -9.95 -29.22
C SER A 34 -9.53 -8.54 -28.62
N CYS A 35 -9.12 -8.41 -27.36
CA CYS A 35 -8.94 -7.08 -26.77
C CYS A 35 -7.85 -6.28 -27.50
N ARG A 36 -8.05 -4.97 -27.66
CA ARG A 36 -7.02 -4.08 -28.23
C ARG A 36 -5.82 -3.97 -27.28
N ASN A 37 -4.68 -3.54 -27.83
CA ASN A 37 -3.49 -3.22 -27.03
C ASN A 37 -3.85 -2.21 -25.93
N GLY A 38 -3.34 -2.45 -24.71
CA GLY A 38 -3.72 -1.68 -23.53
C GLY A 38 -4.97 -2.17 -22.82
N TYR A 39 -5.55 -3.31 -23.22
CA TYR A 39 -6.65 -3.95 -22.51
C TYR A 39 -6.34 -5.42 -22.22
N SER A 40 -6.68 -5.89 -21.02
CA SER A 40 -6.65 -7.30 -20.64
C SER A 40 -8.00 -7.95 -20.90
N ASP A 41 -7.96 -9.16 -21.45
CA ASP A 41 -9.13 -10.02 -21.55
C ASP A 41 -9.43 -10.64 -20.17
N MET A 42 -10.68 -10.52 -19.74
CA MET A 42 -11.17 -11.04 -18.47
C MET A 42 -12.02 -12.30 -18.65
N ASP A 43 -12.32 -12.69 -19.89
CA ASP A 43 -13.10 -13.89 -20.22
C ASP A 43 -12.35 -14.78 -21.21
N LEU A 44 -11.62 -15.77 -20.68
CA LEU A 44 -10.87 -16.73 -21.48
C LEU A 44 -11.76 -17.68 -22.30
N LEU A 45 -13.02 -17.86 -21.92
CA LEU A 45 -13.96 -18.71 -22.64
C LEU A 45 -14.57 -17.98 -23.84
N ARG A 46 -14.69 -16.65 -23.75
CA ARG A 46 -15.21 -15.80 -24.83
C ARG A 46 -14.30 -14.58 -25.05
N PRO A 47 -13.18 -14.76 -25.76
CA PRO A 47 -12.20 -13.71 -25.95
C PRO A 47 -12.80 -12.43 -26.58
N GLY A 48 -12.27 -11.27 -26.17
CA GLY A 48 -12.64 -9.96 -26.66
C GLY A 48 -14.06 -9.52 -26.29
N ARG A 49 -14.72 -10.18 -25.33
CA ARG A 49 -16.05 -9.79 -24.82
C ARG A 49 -16.02 -8.99 -23.53
N ILE A 50 -14.98 -9.21 -22.71
CA ILE A 50 -14.76 -8.46 -21.49
C ILE A 50 -13.33 -7.94 -21.52
N CYS A 51 -13.14 -6.71 -22.00
CA CYS A 51 -11.83 -6.07 -22.09
C CYS A 51 -11.72 -4.98 -21.02
N LYS A 52 -10.85 -5.19 -20.04
CA LYS A 52 -10.54 -4.22 -18.99
C LYS A 52 -9.29 -3.44 -19.36
N GLU A 53 -9.35 -2.11 -19.27
CA GLU A 53 -8.19 -1.26 -19.56
C GLU A 53 -7.05 -1.55 -18.59
N LEU A 54 -5.84 -1.63 -19.13
CA LEU A 54 -4.59 -1.72 -18.37
C LEU A 54 -4.14 -0.28 -18.10
N VAL A 55 -4.36 0.16 -16.87
CA VAL A 55 -3.94 1.48 -16.39
C VAL A 55 -2.81 1.25 -15.41
N ASN A 56 -1.71 1.99 -15.56
CA ASN A 56 -0.68 2.02 -14.54
C ASN A 56 -0.95 3.16 -13.57
N GLU A 57 -1.58 2.86 -12.45
CA GLU A 57 -1.96 3.87 -11.46
C GLU A 57 -0.74 4.46 -10.74
N CYS A 58 0.43 3.82 -10.81
CA CYS A 58 1.66 4.31 -10.18
C CYS A 58 2.32 5.48 -10.95
N LEU A 59 2.00 5.68 -12.23
CA LEU A 59 2.51 6.81 -13.01
C LEU A 59 1.85 8.15 -12.65
N ASN A 60 0.72 8.12 -11.95
CA ASN A 60 -0.01 9.32 -11.55
C ASN A 60 -0.53 9.15 -10.12
N SER A 61 -0.03 9.95 -9.19
CA SER A 61 -0.43 9.92 -7.78
C SER A 61 -1.92 10.19 -7.55
N SER A 62 -2.64 10.76 -8.52
CA SER A 62 -4.10 10.95 -8.44
C SER A 62 -4.90 9.69 -8.79
N LEU A 63 -4.25 8.66 -9.35
CA LEU A 63 -4.88 7.38 -9.70
C LEU A 63 -4.67 6.30 -8.62
N ASN A 64 -3.85 6.59 -7.61
CA ASN A 64 -3.63 5.69 -6.50
C ASN A 64 -3.84 6.37 -5.14
N ASP A 65 -4.20 5.58 -4.13
CA ASP A 65 -4.33 6.05 -2.74
C ASP A 65 -3.17 5.57 -1.85
N CYS A 66 -1.96 5.36 -2.38
CA CYS A 66 -0.83 4.89 -1.57
C CYS A 66 -0.45 5.97 -0.53
N ASP A 67 0.06 5.54 0.63
CA ASP A 67 0.76 6.47 1.53
C ASP A 67 1.91 7.15 0.76
N PRO A 68 2.17 8.46 0.94
CA PRO A 68 3.27 9.13 0.26
C PRO A 68 4.66 8.50 0.48
N ALA A 69 4.86 7.80 1.61
CA ALA A 69 6.09 7.07 1.91
C ALA A 69 6.10 5.64 1.35
N ALA A 70 4.95 5.11 0.92
CA ALA A 70 4.85 3.75 0.37
C ALA A 70 5.32 3.68 -1.08
N THR A 71 5.77 2.48 -1.47
CA THR A 71 6.08 2.15 -2.86
C THR A 71 4.83 1.63 -3.56
N CYS A 72 4.44 2.25 -4.67
CA CYS A 72 3.37 1.77 -5.54
C CYS A 72 3.92 0.72 -6.52
N THR A 73 3.18 -0.39 -6.66
CA THR A 73 3.47 -1.43 -7.65
C THR A 73 2.24 -1.67 -8.52
N ASP A 74 2.40 -1.43 -9.82
CA ASP A 74 1.40 -1.69 -10.84
C ASP A 74 1.20 -3.20 -11.02
N LEU A 75 -0.05 -3.64 -11.15
CA LEU A 75 -0.42 -5.03 -11.35
C LEU A 75 -1.20 -5.17 -12.65
N LYS A 76 -1.33 -6.41 -13.14
CA LYS A 76 -2.21 -6.68 -14.28
C LYS A 76 -3.66 -6.24 -14.02
N GLU A 77 -4.07 -6.31 -12.75
CA GLU A 77 -5.37 -5.84 -12.29
C GLU A 77 -5.21 -4.83 -11.16
N GLY A 78 -5.21 -3.55 -11.52
CA GLY A 78 -5.04 -2.44 -10.58
C GLY A 78 -3.61 -2.38 -10.04
N TYR A 79 -3.46 -2.04 -8.77
CA TYR A 79 -2.15 -1.80 -8.16
C TYR A 79 -2.14 -2.16 -6.67
N THR A 80 -0.95 -2.31 -6.11
CA THR A 80 -0.73 -2.49 -4.67
C THR A 80 0.28 -1.49 -4.13
N CYS A 81 0.24 -1.24 -2.83
CA CYS A 81 1.20 -0.37 -2.15
C CYS A 81 1.92 -1.16 -1.07
N THR A 82 3.18 -0.82 -0.81
CA THR A 82 3.98 -1.49 0.22
C THR A 82 4.74 -0.46 1.02
N CYS A 83 4.63 -0.53 2.35
CA CYS A 83 5.38 0.34 3.23
C CYS A 83 6.89 0.08 3.13
N PRO A 84 7.73 1.12 3.26
CA PRO A 84 9.17 0.98 3.14
C PRO A 84 9.76 0.10 4.26
N PRO A 85 10.99 -0.41 4.08
CA PRO A 85 11.72 -1.06 5.18
C PRO A 85 11.83 -0.14 6.41
N ASN A 86 11.90 -0.74 7.61
CA ASN A 86 11.87 -0.01 8.88
C ASN A 86 10.59 0.82 9.09
N SER A 87 9.46 0.35 8.57
CA SER A 87 8.17 0.92 8.85
C SER A 87 7.12 -0.18 9.04
N LYS A 88 6.04 0.17 9.73
CA LYS A 88 4.91 -0.70 10.00
C LYS A 88 3.71 -0.23 9.20
N ASP A 89 3.05 -1.18 8.55
CA ASP A 89 1.76 -0.93 7.92
C ASP A 89 0.66 -0.91 8.99
N ILE A 90 0.05 0.25 9.16
CA ILE A 90 -1.05 0.48 10.09
C ILE A 90 -2.35 0.82 9.35
N SER A 91 -2.46 0.38 8.09
CA SER A 91 -3.65 0.53 7.27
C SER A 91 -4.84 -0.20 7.91
N PRO A 92 -6.03 0.41 7.98
CA PRO A 92 -7.18 -0.19 8.66
C PRO A 92 -7.75 -1.40 7.90
N ASN A 93 -7.51 -1.48 6.59
CA ASN A 93 -7.97 -2.57 5.75
C ASN A 93 -6.78 -3.43 5.31
N SER A 94 -6.72 -4.68 5.78
CA SER A 94 -5.66 -5.64 5.44
C SER A 94 -5.61 -6.01 3.96
N GLN A 95 -6.68 -5.79 3.20
CA GLN A 95 -6.71 -6.00 1.74
C GLN A 95 -6.15 -4.82 0.95
N LYS A 96 -5.91 -3.68 1.61
CA LYS A 96 -5.29 -2.48 1.01
C LYS A 96 -4.07 -2.10 1.85
N PRO A 97 -2.95 -2.83 1.73
CA PRO A 97 -1.72 -2.47 2.41
C PRO A 97 -1.12 -1.16 1.86
N GLY A 98 -0.17 -0.60 2.59
CA GLY A 98 0.64 0.55 2.20
C GLY A 98 -0.15 1.86 2.06
N ARG A 99 -1.30 1.98 2.72
CA ARG A 99 -2.14 3.21 2.73
C ARG A 99 -1.86 4.09 3.93
N LYS A 100 -1.26 3.51 4.97
CA LYS A 100 -0.76 4.21 6.14
C LYS A 100 0.49 3.53 6.66
N CYS A 101 1.64 4.19 6.51
CA CYS A 101 2.93 3.67 6.94
C CYS A 101 3.44 4.46 8.15
N SER A 102 3.80 3.76 9.23
CA SER A 102 4.42 4.35 10.42
C SER A 102 5.91 4.02 10.44
N ILE A 103 6.78 5.01 10.33
CA ILE A 103 8.23 4.79 10.37
C ILE A 103 8.63 4.35 11.78
N LEU A 104 9.40 3.26 11.87
CA LEU A 104 10.00 2.80 13.11
C LEU A 104 11.32 3.54 13.31
N VAL A 105 11.36 4.42 14.30
CA VAL A 105 12.53 5.20 14.67
C VAL A 105 12.95 4.77 16.05
N ASN A 106 14.23 4.44 16.23
CA ASN A 106 14.75 4.21 17.57
C ASN A 106 15.20 5.54 18.18
N GLU A 107 14.32 6.15 18.98
CA GLU A 107 14.60 7.45 19.59
C GLU A 107 15.70 7.38 20.65
N CYS A 108 16.03 6.19 21.16
CA CYS A 108 17.10 6.00 22.14
C CYS A 108 18.51 6.09 21.54
N THR A 109 18.66 5.96 20.21
CA THR A 109 19.95 6.12 19.52
C THR A 109 20.45 7.57 19.51
N ASN A 110 19.55 8.54 19.68
CA ASN A 110 19.88 9.96 19.65
C ASN A 110 19.08 10.71 20.71
N SER A 111 19.78 11.34 21.66
CA SER A 111 19.16 12.11 22.75
C SER A 111 18.30 13.29 22.30
N HIS A 112 18.39 13.73 21.04
CA HIS A 112 17.51 14.76 20.48
C HIS A 112 16.15 14.21 20.00
N LEU A 113 16.02 12.89 19.86
CA LEU A 113 14.78 12.23 19.44
C LEU A 113 13.90 11.80 20.63
N ASN A 114 14.48 11.79 21.85
CA ASN A 114 13.76 11.50 23.07
C ASN A 114 13.89 12.65 24.09
N ASN A 115 13.02 12.65 25.10
CA ASN A 115 13.05 13.62 26.20
C ASN A 115 13.30 12.96 27.56
N CYS A 116 13.91 11.77 27.58
CA CYS A 116 14.21 11.08 28.81
C CYS A 116 15.12 11.93 29.71
N SER A 117 14.91 11.84 31.02
CA SER A 117 15.87 12.42 31.97
C SER A 117 17.25 11.83 31.74
N ARG A 118 18.30 12.62 31.98
CA ARG A 118 19.68 12.12 32.02
C ARG A 118 19.91 11.01 33.07
N PHE A 119 18.99 10.85 34.02
CA PHE A 119 18.98 9.79 35.03
C PHE A 119 17.92 8.71 34.78
N ALA A 120 17.41 8.63 33.55
CA ALA A 120 16.55 7.55 33.08
C ALA A 120 17.27 6.67 32.05
N ASP A 121 16.80 5.44 31.90
CA ASP A 121 17.09 4.56 30.78
C ASP A 121 16.02 4.76 29.71
N CYS A 122 16.45 4.94 28.46
CA CYS A 122 15.57 4.98 27.30
C CYS A 122 15.38 3.56 26.77
N ILE A 123 14.14 3.16 26.56
CA ILE A 123 13.75 1.85 26.04
C ILE A 123 12.96 2.08 24.75
N ASP A 124 13.56 1.65 23.64
CA ASP A 124 12.93 1.68 22.32
C ASP A 124 11.72 0.72 22.29
N ARG A 125 10.61 1.17 21.71
CA ARG A 125 9.37 0.40 21.56
C ARG A 125 8.95 0.39 20.09
N GLU A 126 8.02 -0.51 19.77
CA GLU A 126 7.49 -0.58 18.41
C GLU A 126 6.67 0.66 18.04
N ASP A 127 5.99 1.25 19.03
CA ASP A 127 5.26 2.53 18.92
C ASP A 127 5.93 3.59 19.81
N GLY A 128 7.10 4.08 19.39
CA GLY A 128 7.86 5.15 20.05
C GLY A 128 8.85 4.63 21.10
N TYR A 129 8.99 5.34 22.23
CA TYR A 129 9.94 4.98 23.29
C TYR A 129 9.35 5.19 24.68
N GLU A 130 9.98 4.55 25.66
CA GLU A 130 9.67 4.68 27.08
C GLU A 130 10.91 5.12 27.86
N CYS A 131 10.72 5.99 28.84
CA CYS A 131 11.79 6.41 29.76
C CYS A 131 11.51 5.82 31.15
N VAL A 132 12.51 5.20 31.77
CA VAL A 132 12.40 4.63 33.11
C VAL A 132 13.51 5.17 34.00
N CYS A 133 13.17 5.77 35.14
CA CYS A 133 14.18 6.27 36.07
C CYS A 133 15.11 5.13 36.53
N LYS A 134 16.42 5.40 36.51
CA LYS A 134 17.45 4.45 36.98
C LYS A 134 17.22 4.08 38.44
N THR A 135 17.72 2.92 38.85
CA THR A 135 17.65 2.48 40.25
C THR A 135 18.22 3.56 41.19
N GLY A 136 17.48 3.88 42.24
CA GLY A 136 17.86 4.95 43.18
C GLY A 136 17.33 6.34 42.80
N TYR A 137 16.53 6.48 41.74
CA TYR A 137 15.80 7.70 41.39
C TYR A 137 14.29 7.44 41.41
N ARG A 138 13.50 8.44 41.83
CA ARG A 138 12.04 8.45 41.72
C ARG A 138 11.58 9.42 40.64
N ASP A 139 10.45 9.08 40.04
CA ASP A 139 9.77 9.95 39.09
C ASP A 139 9.08 11.11 39.80
N GLY A 140 9.32 12.32 39.31
CA GLY A 140 8.67 13.55 39.74
C GLY A 140 7.45 13.92 38.91
N ASN A 141 7.21 13.26 37.77
CA ASN A 141 6.12 13.57 36.85
C ASN A 141 5.42 12.29 36.33
N PRO A 142 4.38 11.80 37.04
CA PRO A 142 3.63 10.62 36.64
C PRO A 142 2.97 10.71 35.26
N ALA A 143 2.68 11.92 34.76
CA ALA A 143 2.07 12.12 33.45
C ALA A 143 3.05 11.93 32.29
N LYS A 144 4.37 12.02 32.57
CA LYS A 144 5.44 11.78 31.61
C LYS A 144 6.58 11.01 32.29
N PRO A 145 6.40 9.69 32.48
CA PRO A 145 7.35 8.89 33.21
C PRO A 145 8.77 8.97 32.65
N GLY A 146 9.77 8.90 33.53
CA GLY A 146 11.19 8.93 33.23
C GLY A 146 11.73 10.28 32.71
N THR A 147 10.90 11.32 32.60
CA THR A 147 11.35 12.66 32.15
C THR A 147 11.83 13.55 33.30
N ASP A 148 11.36 13.32 34.53
CA ASP A 148 11.81 14.02 35.74
C ASP A 148 12.26 13.02 36.81
N CYS A 149 13.52 12.58 36.75
CA CYS A 149 14.08 11.64 37.72
C CYS A 149 14.87 12.35 38.81
N LYS A 150 14.42 12.23 40.06
CA LYS A 150 15.04 12.83 41.26
C LYS A 150 15.65 11.76 42.14
N LEU A 151 16.83 12.01 42.68
CA LEU A 151 17.53 11.05 43.55
C LEU A 151 16.63 10.67 44.75
N ASN A 152 16.55 9.37 45.04
CA ASN A 152 15.96 8.87 46.28
C ASN A 152 16.90 9.23 47.43
N VAL A 153 16.70 10.41 47.99
CA VAL A 153 17.35 10.77 49.25
C VAL A 153 16.74 9.89 50.33
N LYS A 154 17.42 8.78 50.68
CA LYS A 154 17.20 8.17 51.98
C LYS A 154 17.79 9.14 53.00
N PHE A 155 16.92 9.89 53.67
CA PHE A 155 17.29 10.53 54.91
C PHE A 155 17.63 9.40 55.89
N ASN A 156 18.91 9.04 55.99
CA ASN A 156 19.42 8.42 57.21
C ASN A 156 19.35 9.53 58.26
N GLU A 157 18.26 9.56 59.01
CA GLU A 157 18.25 10.22 60.31
C GLU A 157 19.27 9.48 61.19
N PHE A 158 20.38 10.18 61.49
CA PHE A 158 21.29 9.84 62.57
C PHE A 158 20.74 10.39 63.88
#